data_AF-A0A928ZGE0-F1
#
_entry.id   AF-A0A928ZGE0-F1
#
_cell.length_a   1.000
_cell.length_b   1.000
_cell.length_c   1.000
_cell.angle_alpha   90.00
_cell.angle_beta   90.00
_cell.angle_gamma   90.00
#
_symmetry.space_group_name_H-M   'P 1'
#
loop_
_entity.id
_entity.type
_entity.pdbx_description
1 polymer ?
#
loop_
_entity_poly.entity_id
_entity_poly.type
_entity_poly.pdbx_seq_one_letter_code
_entity_poly.pdbx_strand_id
1 'polypeptide(L)' 'MANPKGKPENFGNQQSRELTDNLSFRVTKEMKEAVKSQADPPEFCRQAIQEKLDKNQSSS' A
#
# COMPACT_ATOMS: atom_id res chain seq x y z
N MET A 1 -19.53 -33.10 -32.09
CA MET A 1 -18.53 -32.01 -32.10
C MET A 1 -18.35 -31.56 -30.65
N ALA A 2 -17.11 -31.58 -30.15
CA ALA A 2 -16.79 -31.20 -28.78
C ALA A 2 -16.96 -29.69 -28.60
N ASN A 3 -17.84 -29.25 -27.70
CA ASN A 3 -17.86 -27.85 -27.26
C ASN A 3 -16.70 -27.65 -26.27
N PRO A 4 -15.68 -26.84 -26.60
CA PRO A 4 -14.64 -26.53 -25.64
C PRO A 4 -15.18 -25.54 -24.59
N LYS A 5 -14.93 -25.93 -23.35
CA LYS A 5 -14.82 -25.17 -22.12
C LYS A 5 -14.68 -23.63 -22.29
N GLY A 6 -15.47 -22.91 -21.52
CA GLY A 6 -15.24 -21.51 -21.20
C GLY A 6 -16.13 -21.08 -20.04
N LYS A 7 -15.85 -21.60 -18.85
CA LYS A 7 -16.34 -20.93 -17.63
C LYS A 7 -15.68 -19.54 -17.67
N PRO A 8 -16.40 -18.42 -17.52
CA PRO A 8 -15.75 -17.17 -17.20
C PRO A 8 -15.19 -17.35 -15.79
N GLU A 9 -13.98 -17.93 -15.71
CA GLU A 9 -13.20 -17.94 -14.49
C GLU A 9 -13.08 -16.48 -14.11
N ASN A 10 -13.68 -16.21 -12.96
CA ASN A 10 -13.69 -14.98 -12.22
C ASN A 10 -12.41 -14.20 -12.56
N PHE A 11 -12.56 -13.14 -13.38
CA PHE A 11 -11.65 -12.01 -13.33
C PHE A 11 -11.83 -11.44 -11.93
N GLY A 12 -11.26 -12.13 -10.95
CA GLY A 12 -10.98 -11.58 -9.65
C GLY A 12 -10.08 -10.41 -9.97
N ASN A 13 -10.70 -9.24 -10.13
CA ASN A 13 -10.04 -7.98 -10.04
C ASN A 13 -9.36 -8.07 -8.68
N GLN A 14 -8.10 -8.53 -8.65
CA GLN A 14 -7.27 -8.41 -7.48
C GLN A 14 -7.51 -6.98 -7.07
N GLN A 15 -8.00 -6.78 -5.84
CA GLN A 15 -8.24 -5.45 -5.33
C GLN A 15 -6.88 -4.76 -5.42
N SER A 16 -6.64 -4.07 -6.52
CA SER A 16 -5.54 -3.17 -6.71
C SER A 16 -5.69 -2.28 -5.51
N ARG A 17 -4.72 -2.29 -4.61
CA ARG A 17 -4.66 -1.33 -3.52
C ARG A 17 -4.33 -0.01 -4.17
N GLU A 18 -5.31 0.52 -4.92
CA GLU A 18 -5.25 1.80 -5.57
C GLU A 18 -5.03 2.79 -4.44
N LEU A 19 -4.03 3.66 -4.62
CA LEU A 19 -3.66 4.67 -3.65
C LEU A 19 -4.68 5.81 -3.74
N THR A 20 -5.93 5.50 -3.37
CA THR A 20 -7.09 6.39 -3.49
C THR A 20 -7.16 7.42 -2.37
N ASP A 21 -6.51 7.14 -1.24
CA ASP A 21 -6.64 7.91 -0.02
C ASP A 21 -5.35 8.67 0.34
N ASN A 22 -5.50 9.89 0.84
CA ASN A 22 -4.42 10.73 1.33
C ASN A 22 -4.44 10.81 2.85
N LEU A 23 -3.30 10.54 3.49
CA LEU A 23 -3.11 10.69 4.93
C LEU A 23 -2.29 11.95 5.22
N SER A 24 -2.87 12.91 5.95
CA SER A 24 -2.19 14.14 6.37
C SER A 24 -2.11 14.22 7.89
N PHE A 25 -0.89 14.28 8.44
CA PHE A 25 -0.64 14.43 9.86
C PHE A 25 0.54 15.37 10.11
N ARG A 26 0.61 15.91 11.33
CA ARG A 26 1.71 16.80 11.74
C ARG A 26 2.92 15.96 12.13
N VAL A 27 4.09 16.35 11.63
CA VAL A 27 5.39 15.74 11.93
C VAL A 27 6.35 16.80 12.46
N THR A 28 7.41 16.37 13.13
CA THR A 28 8.50 17.28 13.52
C THR A 28 9.26 17.78 12.28
N LYS A 29 9.96 18.91 12.44
CA LYS A 29 10.75 19.51 11.35
C LYS A 29 11.82 18.55 10.85
N GLU A 30 12.57 17.92 11.76
CA GLU A 30 13.59 16.92 11.42
C GLU A 30 13.02 15.75 10.62
N MET A 31 11.86 15.20 11.00
CA MET A 31 11.23 14.12 10.23
C MET A 31 10.85 14.58 8.82
N LYS A 32 10.31 15.79 8.67
CA LYS A 32 9.97 16.33 7.35
C LYS A 32 11.21 16.47 6.46
N GLU A 33 12.34 16.93 7.01
CA GLU A 33 13.59 17.09 6.28
C GLU A 33 14.22 15.73 5.91
N ALA A 34 14.19 14.77 6.84
CA ALA A 34 14.66 13.41 6.61
C ALA A 34 13.84 12.68 5.53
N VAL A 35 12.51 12.81 5.57
CA VAL A 35 11.59 12.24 4.55
C VAL A 35 11.80 12.91 3.19
N LYS A 36 11.99 14.24 3.16
CA LYS A 36 12.27 14.97 1.92
C LYS A 36 13.61 14.62 1.28
N SER A 37 14.59 14.19 2.07
CA SER A 37 15.89 13.73 1.56
C SER A 37 15.86 12.31 1.00
N GLN A 38 14.76 11.56 1.18
CA GLN A 38 14.61 10.24 0.57
C GLN A 38 14.42 10.36 -0.95
N ALA A 39 14.87 9.33 -1.68
CA ALA A 39 14.67 9.25 -3.13
C ALA A 39 13.18 9.26 -3.51
N ASP A 40 12.35 8.58 -2.71
CA ASP A 40 10.89 8.58 -2.88
C ASP A 40 10.19 8.84 -1.53
N PRO A 41 9.94 10.12 -1.19
CA PRO A 41 9.28 10.50 0.07
C PRO A 41 7.92 9.85 0.30
N PRO A 42 7.00 9.76 -0.68
CA PRO A 42 5.69 9.16 -0.45
C PRO A 42 5.79 7.64 -0.27
N GLU A 43 6.65 6.93 -1.01
CA GLU A 43 6.86 5.49 -0.81
C GLU A 43 7.48 5.20 0.57
N PHE A 44 8.49 5.97 0.98
CA PHE A 44 9.11 5.83 2.30
C PHE A 44 8.09 5.94 3.44
N CYS A 45 7.23 6.96 3.39
CA CYS A 45 6.16 7.12 4.38
C CYS A 45 5.19 5.92 4.38
N ARG A 46 4.82 5.42 3.20
CA ARG A 46 3.92 4.26 3.06
C ARG A 46 4.54 3.00 3.67
N GLN A 47 5.81 2.72 3.36
CA GLN A 47 6.52 1.56 3.89
C GLN A 47 6.68 1.64 5.41
N ALA A 48 7.10 2.80 5.94
CA ALA A 48 7.25 2.98 7.39
C ALA A 48 5.93 2.79 8.14
N ILE A 49 4.82 3.30 7.61
CA ILE A 49 3.49 3.10 8.18
C ILE A 49 3.07 1.63 8.07
N GLN A 50 3.25 1.01 6.91
CA GLN A 50 2.87 -0.39 6.68
C GLN A 50 3.63 -1.35 7.58
N GLU A 51 4.94 -1.15 7.78
CA GLU A 51 5.76 -1.94 8.69
C GLU A 51 5.29 -1.78 10.13
N LYS A 52 4.94 -0.56 10.56
CA LYS A 52 4.45 -0.33 11.92
C LYS A 52 3.09 -0.98 12.14
N LEU A 53 2.19 -0.92 11.15
CA LEU A 53 0.88 -1.58 11.20
C LEU A 53 1.03 -3.11 11.27
N ASP A 54 1.90 -3.69 10.43
CA ASP A 54 2.18 -5.12 10.39
C ASP A 54 2.72 -5.63 11.74
N LYS A 55 3.68 -4.91 12.32
CA LYS A 55 4.22 -5.20 13.67
C LYS A 55 3.15 -5.14 14.75
N ASN A 56 2.22 -4.18 14.65
CA ASN A 56 1.15 -4.01 15.62
C ASN A 56 0.08 -5.09 15.48
N GLN A 57 -0.22 -5.52 14.25
CA GLN A 57 -1.17 -6.59 13.96
C GLN A 57 -0.63 -7.97 14.35
N SER A 58 0.68 -8.19 14.20
CA SER A 58 1.37 -9.42 14.61
C SER A 58 1.48 -9.58 16.14
N SER A 59 1.28 -8.50 16.88
CA SER A 59 1.38 -8.49 18.35
C SER A 59 0.01 -8.54 19.04
N SER A 60 -1.10 -8.70 18.29
CA SER A 60 -2.48 -8.67 18.81
C SER A 60 -3.24 -9.96 18.56
#